data_AF-A0A328HB79-F1
#
_entry.id   AF-A0A328HB79-F1
#
_cell.length_a   1.000
_cell.length_b   1.000
_cell.length_c   1.000
_cell.angle_alpha   90.00
_cell.angle_beta   90.00
_cell.angle_gamma   90.00
#
_symmetry.space_group_name_H-M   'P 1'
#
loop_
_entity.id
_entity.type
_entity.pdbx_description
1 polymer ?
#
loop_
_entity_poly.entity_id
_entity_poly.type
_entity_poly.pdbx_seq_one_letter_code
_entity_poly.pdbx_strand_id
1 'polypeptide(L)'
;MTASNDDPDQALGGVILPEEDALPEPSRTGHGKLPENIDDEVYQAAVEQERVAAGLADYAPSDVPPATDPLPPEASEAADLAQRGLMDEDLDNPEEENPGN
;
A
#
# COMPACT_ATOMS: atom_id res chain seq x y z
N MET A 1 -76.97 -7.94 15.87
CA MET A 1 -76.43 -6.61 16.24
C MET A 1 -74.95 -6.81 16.53
N THR A 2 -74.11 -6.19 15.71
CA THR A 2 -72.65 -6.34 15.70
C THR A 2 -72.05 -5.47 16.80
N ALA A 3 -71.29 -6.06 17.73
CA ALA A 3 -70.47 -5.30 18.65
C ALA A 3 -69.15 -4.96 17.94
N SER A 4 -68.92 -3.66 17.75
CA SER A 4 -67.68 -3.12 17.22
C SER A 4 -66.53 -3.39 18.18
N ASN A 5 -65.54 -4.18 17.77
CA ASN A 5 -64.22 -4.17 18.38
C ASN A 5 -63.41 -3.10 17.65
N ASP A 6 -63.58 -1.85 18.09
CA ASP A 6 -62.67 -0.75 17.78
C ASP A 6 -61.59 -0.79 18.87
N ASP A 7 -60.50 -1.52 18.59
CA ASP A 7 -59.26 -1.46 19.38
C ASP A 7 -58.41 -0.33 18.78
N PRO A 8 -58.29 0.85 19.43
CA PRO A 8 -57.66 2.03 18.84
C PRO A 8 -56.13 1.93 18.72
N ASP A 9 -55.50 0.87 19.23
CA ASP A 9 -54.04 0.72 19.22
C ASP A 9 -53.46 0.15 17.91
N GLN A 10 -54.31 -0.26 16.95
CA GLN A 10 -53.86 -0.77 15.64
C GLN A 10 -53.79 0.30 14.53
N ALA A 11 -54.16 1.55 14.83
CA ALA A 11 -54.16 2.64 13.88
C ALA A 11 -52.82 3.39 13.83
N LEU A 12 -51.87 2.87 13.04
CA LEU A 12 -50.82 3.64 12.37
C LEU A 12 -50.00 4.62 13.25
N GLY A 13 -49.39 4.12 14.32
CA GLY A 13 -48.47 4.94 15.12
C GLY A 13 -47.76 4.21 16.24
N GLY A 14 -47.80 2.87 16.26
CA GLY A 14 -47.13 2.07 17.26
C GLY A 14 -45.62 2.26 17.16
N VAL A 15 -45.02 2.86 18.19
CA VAL A 15 -43.57 2.82 18.40
C VAL A 15 -43.19 1.35 18.51
N ILE A 16 -42.59 0.79 17.46
CA ILE A 16 -41.97 -0.52 17.51
C ILE A 16 -40.78 -0.37 18.46
N LEU A 17 -40.97 -0.76 19.72
CA LEU A 17 -39.90 -0.89 20.68
C LEU A 17 -39.08 -2.12 20.26
N PRO A 18 -37.80 -1.99 19.89
CA PRO A 18 -36.98 -3.15 19.59
C PRO A 18 -36.95 -4.05 20.82
N GLU A 19 -37.46 -5.28 20.70
CA GLU A 19 -37.63 -6.20 21.85
C GLU A 19 -36.31 -6.82 22.32
N GLU A 20 -35.21 -6.55 21.63
CA GLU A 20 -33.89 -7.08 21.96
C GLU A 20 -32.80 -6.28 21.24
N ASP A 21 -31.65 -6.13 21.92
CA ASP A 21 -30.45 -5.56 21.33
C ASP A 21 -29.98 -6.54 20.24
N ALA A 22 -30.34 -6.27 18.98
CA ALA A 22 -29.95 -7.09 17.83
C ALA A 22 -28.44 -7.02 17.55
N LEU A 23 -27.69 -6.28 18.38
CA LEU A 23 -26.25 -6.28 18.32
C LEU A 23 -25.72 -7.64 18.79
N PRO A 24 -24.77 -8.22 18.05
CA PRO A 24 -24.08 -9.42 18.51
C PRO A 24 -23.40 -9.13 19.85
N GLU A 25 -23.42 -10.13 20.75
CA GLU A 25 -22.68 -10.08 22.02
C GLU A 25 -21.22 -9.68 21.76
N PRO A 26 -20.68 -8.69 22.49
CA PRO A 26 -19.33 -8.19 22.26
C PRO A 26 -18.30 -9.29 22.55
N SER A 27 -17.86 -9.99 21.52
CA SER A 27 -16.80 -10.97 21.64
C SER A 27 -15.47 -10.24 21.81
N ARG A 28 -14.67 -10.65 22.80
CA ARG A 28 -13.29 -10.16 22.99
C ARG A 28 -12.29 -10.75 22.01
N THR A 29 -12.77 -11.53 21.04
CA THR A 29 -11.98 -12.02 19.92
C THR A 29 -11.62 -10.81 19.07
N GLY A 30 -10.51 -10.16 19.40
CA GLY A 30 -10.05 -8.98 18.69
C GLY A 30 -9.78 -9.30 17.22
N HIS A 31 -9.68 -8.26 16.40
CA HIS A 31 -9.14 -8.39 15.05
C HIS A 31 -7.81 -9.14 15.12
N GLY A 32 -7.65 -10.14 14.25
CA GLY A 32 -6.39 -10.87 14.12
C GLY A 32 -5.24 -9.87 14.09
N LYS A 33 -4.27 -10.06 14.98
CA LYS A 33 -3.13 -9.15 15.05
C LYS A 33 -2.37 -9.20 13.72
N LEU A 34 -1.79 -8.07 13.36
CA LEU A 34 -0.78 -8.02 12.33
C LEU A 34 0.35 -8.99 12.77
N PRO A 35 0.85 -9.86 11.87
CA PRO A 35 1.91 -10.81 12.20
C PRO A 35 3.11 -10.12 12.85
N GLU A 36 3.80 -10.82 13.75
CA GLU A 36 4.96 -10.25 14.46
C GLU A 36 6.13 -9.93 13.53
N ASN A 37 6.23 -10.64 12.39
CA ASN A 37 7.22 -10.42 11.35
C ASN A 37 6.51 -9.93 10.10
N ILE A 38 6.72 -8.66 9.80
CA ILE A 38 6.19 -8.00 8.62
C ILE A 38 7.41 -7.59 7.80
N ASP A 39 7.35 -7.91 6.53
CA ASP A 39 8.30 -7.43 5.54
C ASP A 39 7.63 -6.23 4.86
N ASP A 40 8.01 -5.03 5.28
CA ASP A 40 7.40 -3.77 4.82
C ASP A 40 7.56 -3.63 3.30
N GLU A 41 8.67 -4.13 2.75
CA GLU A 41 8.96 -4.15 1.33
C GLU A 41 7.96 -5.01 0.55
N VAL A 42 7.57 -6.18 1.07
CA VAL A 42 6.53 -7.03 0.46
C VAL A 42 5.18 -6.32 0.43
N TYR A 43 4.78 -5.67 1.52
CA TYR A 43 3.51 -4.94 1.56
C TYR A 43 3.52 -3.72 0.65
N GLN A 44 4.63 -2.99 0.60
CA GLN A 44 4.79 -1.87 -0.31
C GLN A 44 4.65 -2.32 -1.77
N ALA A 45 5.32 -3.39 -2.16
CA ALA A 45 5.22 -3.96 -3.51
C ALA A 45 3.78 -4.39 -3.84
N ALA A 46 3.07 -5.02 -2.89
CA ALA A 46 1.69 -5.42 -3.07
C ALA A 46 0.76 -4.21 -3.31
N VAL A 47 0.93 -3.13 -2.54
CA VAL A 47 0.15 -1.89 -2.71
C VAL A 47 0.44 -1.24 -4.07
N GLU A 48 1.69 -1.21 -4.51
CA GLU A 48 2.05 -0.70 -5.83
C GLU A 48 1.33 -1.47 -6.94
N GLN A 49 1.34 -2.81 -6.88
CA GLN A 49 0.65 -3.68 -7.85
C GLN A 49 -0.87 -3.48 -7.83
N GLU A 50 -1.49 -3.31 -6.65
CA GLU A 50 -2.91 -3.03 -6.55
C GLU A 50 -3.30 -1.71 -7.21
N ARG A 51 -2.46 -0.68 -7.09
CA ARG A 51 -2.70 0.61 -7.76
C ARG A 51 -2.68 0.47 -9.27
N VAL A 52 -1.76 -0.32 -9.82
CA VAL A 52 -1.70 -0.63 -11.25
C VAL A 52 -2.95 -1.40 -11.68
N ALA A 53 -3.30 -2.48 -10.96
CA ALA A 53 -4.46 -3.30 -11.24
C ALA A 53 -5.78 -2.50 -11.18
N ALA A 54 -5.88 -1.53 -10.27
CA ALA A 54 -7.00 -0.61 -10.15
C ALA A 54 -7.03 0.47 -11.25
N GLY A 55 -5.99 0.57 -12.09
CA GLY A 55 -5.84 1.62 -13.09
C GLY A 55 -5.58 3.00 -12.50
N LEU A 56 -5.11 3.08 -11.25
CA LEU A 56 -4.73 4.33 -10.58
C LEU A 56 -3.29 4.75 -10.89
N ALA A 57 -2.47 3.82 -11.37
CA ALA A 57 -1.12 4.05 -11.85
C ALA A 57 -0.90 3.26 -13.13
N ASP A 58 -0.09 3.80 -14.04
CA ASP A 58 0.22 3.13 -15.32
C ASP A 58 1.21 1.96 -15.12
N TYR A 59 2.08 2.04 -14.11
CA TYR A 59 3.10 1.04 -13.78
C TYR A 59 3.46 1.08 -12.30
N ALA A 60 4.03 -0.02 -11.79
CA ALA A 60 4.62 -0.09 -10.46
C ALA A 60 6.09 0.38 -10.54
N PRO A 61 6.56 1.28 -9.67
CA PRO A 61 7.95 1.75 -9.70
C PRO A 61 8.97 0.61 -9.61
N SER A 62 8.64 -0.45 -8.85
CA SER A 62 9.46 -1.65 -8.69
C SER A 62 9.58 -2.50 -9.97
N ASP A 63 8.65 -2.39 -10.92
CA ASP A 63 8.67 -3.12 -12.19
C ASP A 63 9.46 -2.40 -13.30
N VAL A 64 9.93 -1.17 -13.03
CA VAL A 64 10.70 -0.40 -14.01
C VAL A 64 12.15 -0.94 -14.01
N PRO A 65 12.63 -1.51 -15.13
CA PRO A 65 14.03 -1.93 -15.23
C PRO A 65 14.98 -0.74 -15.09
N PRO A 66 16.24 -0.98 -14.68
CA PRO A 66 17.24 0.08 -14.62
C PRO A 66 17.38 0.80 -15.96
N ALA A 67 17.71 2.09 -15.90
CA ALA A 67 17.81 2.93 -17.10
C ALA A 67 18.93 2.50 -18.06
N THR A 68 19.92 1.75 -17.57
CA THR A 68 21.05 1.25 -18.34
C THR A 68 20.98 -0.27 -18.49
N ASP A 69 21.29 -0.74 -19.70
CA ASP A 69 21.50 -2.17 -19.94
C ASP A 69 22.80 -2.64 -19.26
N PRO A 70 22.84 -3.87 -18.71
CA PRO A 70 24.05 -4.42 -18.14
C PRO A 70 25.13 -4.56 -19.20
N LEU A 71 26.37 -4.19 -18.85
CA LEU A 71 27.50 -4.27 -19.78
C LEU A 71 27.87 -5.72 -20.11
N PRO A 72 28.29 -6.00 -21.36
CA PRO A 72 28.84 -7.30 -21.70
C PRO A 72 30.15 -7.55 -20.93
N PRO A 73 30.54 -8.82 -20.71
CA PRO A 73 31.73 -9.15 -19.92
C PRO A 73 33.05 -8.64 -20.55
N GLU A 74 33.04 -8.37 -21.86
CA GLU A 74 34.18 -7.82 -22.61
C GLU A 74 34.21 -6.27 -22.59
N ALA A 75 33.30 -5.62 -21.85
CA ALA A 75 33.25 -4.16 -21.77
C ALA A 75 34.51 -3.58 -21.11
N SER A 76 34.90 -2.38 -21.54
CA SER A 76 36.02 -1.66 -20.93
C SER A 76 35.64 -1.07 -19.57
N GLU A 77 36.64 -0.89 -18.71
CA GLU A 77 36.48 -0.22 -17.42
C GLU A 77 35.93 1.21 -17.55
N ALA A 78 36.33 1.93 -18.61
CA ALA A 78 35.80 3.25 -18.94
C ALA A 78 34.28 3.22 -19.23
N ALA A 79 33.78 2.16 -19.88
CA ALA A 79 32.35 2.01 -20.13
C ALA A 79 31.58 1.74 -18.82
N ASP A 80 32.16 0.94 -17.92
CA ASP A 80 31.60 0.64 -16.60
C ASP A 80 31.52 1.90 -15.73
N LEU A 81 32.56 2.73 -15.78
CA LEU A 81 32.60 4.04 -15.13
C LEU A 81 31.55 5.01 -15.71
N ALA A 82 31.47 5.11 -17.03
CA ALA A 82 30.49 5.96 -17.69
C ALA A 82 29.05 5.58 -17.31
N GLN A 83 28.73 4.29 -17.15
CA GLN A 83 27.41 3.84 -16.68
C GLN A 83 27.13 4.21 -15.22
N ARG A 84 28.17 4.30 -14.38
CA ARG A 84 28.07 4.80 -13.00
C ARG A 84 28.03 6.33 -12.93
N GLY A 85 28.14 7.00 -14.07
CA GLY A 85 28.17 8.45 -14.18
C GLY A 85 29.55 9.06 -13.87
N LEU A 86 30.62 8.28 -13.83
CA LEU A 86 31.98 8.78 -13.66
C LEU A 86 32.62 8.88 -15.06
N MET A 87 32.88 10.10 -15.51
CA MET A 87 33.46 10.36 -16.83
C MET A 87 34.98 10.39 -16.70
N ASP A 88 35.72 10.02 -17.74
CA ASP A 88 37.21 10.00 -17.70
C ASP A 88 37.79 11.38 -17.29
N GLU A 89 37.06 12.46 -17.54
CA GLU A 89 37.39 13.84 -17.15
C GLU A 89 37.41 14.05 -15.62
N ASP A 90 36.68 13.24 -14.85
CA ASP A 90 36.63 13.28 -13.38
C ASP A 90 37.85 12.58 -12.73
N LEU A 91 38.57 11.73 -13.49
CA LEU A 91 39.73 10.98 -12.99
C LEU A 91 41.05 11.78 -13.07
N ASP A 92 41.08 12.82 -13.92
CA ASP A 92 42.25 13.70 -14.10
C ASP A 92 42.30 14.85 -13.07
N ASN A 93 41.29 14.98 -12.19
CA ASN A 93 41.27 15.95 -11.09
C ASN A 93 41.14 15.29 -9.69
N PRO A 94 42.22 14.71 -9.14
CA PRO A 94 42.22 14.12 -7.81
C PRO A 94 42.28 15.14 -6.64
N GLU A 95 42.03 16.43 -6.85
CA GLU A 95 42.08 17.45 -5.78
C GLU A 95 40.70 17.80 -5.20
N GLU A 96 40.24 16.98 -4.26
CA GLU A 96 39.66 17.50 -3.02
C GLU A 96 40.22 16.69 -1.84
N GLU A 97 41.50 16.95 -1.51
CA GLU A 97 41.92 16.91 -0.12
C GLU A 97 40.93 17.76 0.69
N ASN A 98 40.24 17.14 1.65
CA ASN A 98 39.42 17.83 2.61
C ASN A 98 40.17 17.89 3.95
N PRO A 99 41.10 18.84 4.18
CA PRO A 99 41.70 19.03 5.50
C PRO A 99 40.82 19.99 6.29
N GLY A 100 39.90 19.46 7.10
CA GLY A 100 39.23 20.31 8.07
C GLY A 100 38.08 19.69 8.83
N ASN A 101 38.40 18.99 9.91
CA ASN A 101 37.63 19.12 11.14
C ASN A 101 38.57 19.14 12.35
#